data_AF-A0A961MUS5-F1
#
_entry.id   AF-A0A961MUS5-F1
#
_cell.length_a   1.000
_cell.length_b   1.000
_cell.length_c   1.000
_cell.angle_alpha   90.00
_cell.angle_beta   90.00
_cell.angle_gamma   90.00
#
_symmetry.space_group_name_H-M   'P 1'
#
loop_
_entity.id
_entity.type
_entity.pdbx_description
1 polymer ?
#
loop_
_entity_poly.entity_id
_entity_poly.type
_entity_poly.pdbx_seq_one_letter_code
_entity_poly.pdbx_strand_id
1 'polypeptide(L)' 'MNYGAFFKAELRTLWVFFAVFMVVGIVLDLLVYRVPVAWGSRLAVALLASVVYAAVNAWMKMRKAR' A
#
# COMPACT_ATOMS: atom_id res chain seq x y z
N MET A 1 6.72 -4.02 23.43
CA MET A 1 6.59 -4.80 22.18
C MET A 1 7.52 -4.21 21.13
N ASN A 2 8.32 -5.05 20.46
CA ASN A 2 9.42 -4.60 19.59
C ASN A 2 8.92 -4.23 18.18
N TYR A 3 9.54 -3.23 17.55
CA TYR A 3 9.12 -2.66 16.26
C TYR A 3 9.04 -3.68 15.12
N GLY A 4 9.95 -4.65 15.13
CA GLY A 4 9.98 -5.73 14.14
C GLY A 4 8.76 -6.66 14.17
N ALA A 5 8.09 -6.82 15.33
CA ALA A 5 6.89 -7.66 15.42
C ALA A 5 5.68 -6.99 14.76
N PHE A 6 5.54 -5.68 14.91
CA PHE A 6 4.52 -4.90 14.21
C PHE A 6 4.77 -4.85 12.71
N PHE A 7 6.02 -4.63 12.29
CA PHE A 7 6.38 -4.60 10.87
C PHE A 7 6.17 -5.95 10.17
N LYS A 8 6.49 -7.06 10.83
CA LYS A 8 6.27 -8.42 10.29
C LYS A 8 4.78 -8.78 10.19
N ALA A 9 3.96 -8.30 11.11
CA ALA A 9 2.50 -8.43 11.03
C ALA A 9 1.94 -7.59 9.88
N GLU A 10 2.39 -6.35 9.72
CA GLU A 10 2.01 -5.47 8.61
C GLU A 10 2.42 -6.05 7.26
N LEU A 11 3.61 -6.66 7.16
CA LEU A 11 4.09 -7.29 5.93
C LEU A 11 3.14 -8.38 5.42
N ARG A 12 2.45 -9.08 6.32
CA ARG A 12 1.49 -10.15 5.98
C ARG A 12 0.20 -9.58 5.39
N THR A 13 -0.21 -8.39 5.82
CA THR A 13 -1.37 -7.65 5.29
C THR A 13 -1.02 -6.72 4.12
N LEU A 14 0.26 -6.42 3.92
CA LEU A 14 0.79 -5.54 2.88
C LEU A 14 0.40 -6.01 1.48
N TRP A 15 0.39 -7.34 1.25
CA TRP A 15 -0.10 -7.94 0.00
C TRP A 15 -1.59 -7.69 -0.24
N VAL A 16 -2.42 -7.73 0.81
CA VAL A 16 -3.85 -7.43 0.71
C VAL A 16 -4.06 -5.96 0.37
N PHE A 17 -3.31 -5.06 1.02
CA PHE A 17 -3.34 -3.63 0.72
C PHE A 17 -2.91 -3.37 -0.73
N PHE A 18 -1.79 -3.96 -1.17
CA PHE A 18 -1.32 -3.84 -2.56
C PHE A 18 -2.36 -4.31 -3.56
N ALA A 19 -3.00 -5.47 -3.32
CA ALA A 19 -4.04 -6.01 -4.18
C ALA A 19 -5.26 -5.07 -4.25
N VAL A 20 -5.74 -4.57 -3.11
CA VAL A 20 -6.87 -3.62 -3.07
C VAL A 20 -6.51 -2.32 -3.78
N PHE A 21 -5.31 -1.79 -3.55
CA PHE A 21 -4.86 -0.54 -4.18
C PHE A 21 -4.74 -0.67 -5.70
N MET A 22 -4.25 -1.82 -6.18
CA MET A 22 -4.23 -2.15 -7.61
C MET A 22 -5.65 -2.24 -8.18
N VAL A 23 -6.57 -2.94 -7.53
CA VAL A 23 -7.97 -3.07 -8.00
C VAL A 23 -8.67 -1.70 -8.06
N VAL A 24 -8.54 -0.87 -7.02
CA VAL A 24 -9.06 0.50 -7.02
C VAL A 24 -8.45 1.32 -8.14
N GLY A 25 -7.13 1.19 -8.36
CA GLY A 25 -6.45 1.81 -9.48
C GLY A 25 -7.05 1.38 -10.82
N ILE A 26 -7.26 0.09 -11.06
CA ILE A 26 -7.83 -0.42 -12.31
C ILE A 26 -9.24 0.14 -12.54
N VAL A 27 -10.06 0.17 -11.47
CA VAL A 27 -11.42 0.73 -11.53
C VAL A 27 -11.38 2.22 -11.88
N LEU A 28 -10.47 2.99 -11.28
CA LEU A 28 -10.30 4.41 -11.61
C LEU A 28 -9.84 4.65 -13.04
N ASP A 29 -8.99 3.79 -13.60
CA ASP A 29 -8.62 3.91 -15.02
C ASP A 29 -9.80 3.62 -15.93
N LEU A 30 -10.53 2.53 -15.67
CA LEU A 30 -11.68 2.14 -16.48
C LEU A 30 -12.80 3.19 -16.44
N LEU A 31 -13.00 3.86 -15.31
CA LEU A 31 -14.09 4.81 -15.10
C LEU A 31 -13.70 6.27 -15.40
N VAL A 32 -12.45 6.68 -15.16
CA VAL A 32 -12.02 8.08 -15.21
C VAL A 32 -11.03 8.34 -16.36
N TYR A 33 -10.03 7.49 -16.53
CA TYR A 33 -8.95 7.73 -17.50
C TYR A 33 -9.11 6.88 -18.76
N ARG A 34 -9.74 7.42 -19.81
CA ARG A 34 -9.81 6.79 -21.15
C ARG A 34 -8.45 6.76 -21.91
N VAL A 35 -7.32 6.91 -21.22
CA VAL A 35 -5.98 7.00 -21.79
C VAL A 35 -5.25 5.67 -21.51
N PRO A 36 -4.43 5.15 -22.44
CA PRO A 36 -3.66 3.94 -22.21
C PRO A 36 -2.78 4.07 -20.96
N VAL A 37 -3.01 3.15 -20.02
CA VAL A 37 -2.36 3.14 -18.72
C VAL A 37 -0.97 2.53 -18.85
N ALA A 38 0.04 3.28 -18.43
CA ALA A 38 1.39 2.76 -18.27
C ALA A 38 1.46 1.83 -17.05
N TRP A 39 1.18 0.55 -17.25
CA TRP A 39 1.15 -0.48 -16.20
C TRP A 39 2.45 -0.58 -15.40
N GLY A 40 3.61 -0.33 -16.02
CA GLY A 40 4.90 -0.29 -15.34
C GLY A 40 4.98 0.83 -14.28
N SER A 41 4.59 2.05 -14.65
CA SER A 41 4.51 3.17 -13.71
C SER A 41 3.47 2.92 -12.61
N ARG A 42 2.36 2.25 -12.95
CA ARG A 42 1.30 1.94 -11.99
C ARG A 42 1.74 0.93 -10.93
N LEU A 43 2.45 -0.12 -11.33
CA LEU A 43 3.06 -1.08 -10.41
C LEU A 43 4.09 -0.40 -9.49
N ALA A 44 4.91 0.50 -10.03
CA ALA A 44 5.87 1.26 -9.23
C ALA A 44 5.18 2.15 -8.18
N VAL A 45 4.11 2.86 -8.57
CA VAL A 45 3.31 3.69 -7.65
C VAL A 45 2.62 2.83 -6.58
N ALA A 46 2.03 1.69 -6.97
CA ALA A 46 1.39 0.77 -6.03
C ALA A 46 2.38 0.20 -5.01
N LEU A 47 3.61 -0.14 -5.44
CA LEU A 47 4.68 -0.58 -4.55
C LEU A 47 5.08 0.52 -3.57
N LEU A 48 5.34 1.73 -4.07
CA LEU A 48 5.67 2.89 -3.24
C LEU A 48 4.58 3.18 -2.21
N ALA A 49 3.32 3.24 -2.64
CA ALA A 49 2.17 3.47 -1.78
C ALA A 49 2.06 2.40 -0.67
N SER A 50 2.35 1.14 -1.00
CA SER A 50 2.30 0.04 -0.04
C SER A 50 3.42 0.11 1.00
N VAL A 51 4.63 0.51 0.59
CA VAL A 51 5.75 0.75 1.52
C VAL A 51 5.46 1.93 2.43
N VAL A 52 4.95 3.04 1.88
CA VAL A 52 4.56 4.22 2.67
C VAL A 52 3.45 3.87 3.66
N TYR A 53 2.42 3.13 3.22
CA TYR A 53 1.35 2.67 4.10
C TYR A 53 1.91 1.85 5.28
N ALA A 54 2.78 0.88 5.00
CA ALA A 54 3.40 0.07 6.05
C ALA A 54 4.25 0.90 7.02
N ALA A 55 5.03 1.86 6.51
CA ALA A 55 5.85 2.75 7.32
C ALA A 55 4.99 3.67 8.22
N VAL A 56 3.94 4.27 7.66
CA VAL A 56 3.02 5.14 8.41
C VAL A 56 2.25 4.33 9.45
N ASN A 57 1.78 3.13 9.12
CA ASN A 57 1.04 2.31 10.08
C ASN A 57 1.92 1.84 11.24
N ALA A 58 3.17 1.44 10.96
CA ALA A 58 4.16 1.12 11.99
C ALA A 58 4.45 2.32 12.90
N TRP A 59 4.58 3.52 12.33
CA TRP A 59 4.78 4.76 13.08
C TRP A 59 3.58 5.13 13.96
N MET A 60 2.37 5.06 13.42
CA MET A 60 1.13 5.31 14.16
C MET A 60 0.95 4.34 15.33
N LYS A 61 1.24 3.05 15.13
CA LYS A 61 1.20 2.05 16.21
C LYS A 61 2.22 2.34 17.30
N MET A 62 3.41 2.84 16.96
CA MET A 62 4.39 3.26 17.99
C MET A 62 3.90 4.45 18.80
N ARG A 63 3.27 5.42 18.14
CA ARG A 63 2.72 6.62 18.81
C ARG A 63 1.55 6.29 19.73
N LYS A 64 0.71 5.31 19.37
CA LYS A 64 -0.39 4.85 20.25
C LYS A 64 0.08 3.99 21.42
N ALA A 65 1.27 3.38 21.31
CA ALA A 65 1.85 2.54 22.36
C ALA A 65 2.72 3.33 23.36
N ARG A 66 2.83 4.65 23.20
CA ARG A 66 3.58 5.56 24.05
C ARG A 66 2.60 6.51 24.74
#